data_AF-A0A2A2LHK8-F1
#
_entry.id   AF-A0A2A2LHK8-F1
#
_cell.length_a   1.000
_cell.length_b   1.000
_cell.length_c   1.000
_cell.angle_alpha   90.00
_cell.angle_beta   90.00
_cell.angle_gamma   90.00
#
_symmetry.space_group_name_H-M   'P 1'
#
loop_
_entity.id
_entity.type
_entity.pdbx_description
1 polymer ?
#
loop_
_entity_poly.entity_id
_entity_poly.type
_entity_poly.pdbx_seq_one_letter_code
_entity_poly.pdbx_strand_id
1 'polypeptide(L)'
;MFLSLVAGLLIAGAAAKPELTPQANGNKTLVYLPYVNENVSYEGRIGLFDSQNYSVENIIKFPNSYWPTRVAIAQNKIFAISNYEESFKTYDLNTGRPSRGPDPPEWRIDAFVAYFKGKLYYLGGWDPKTKKRTNRVDLLMDGIVKKYIDYQTMNGDGLKSERFQKYEIILELHR
;
A
#
# COMPACT_ATOMS: atom_id res chain seq x y z
N MET A 1 31.05 -30.87 49.24
CA MET A 1 31.08 -30.04 48.02
C MET A 1 30.33 -30.78 46.93
N PHE A 2 29.04 -30.47 46.73
CA PHE A 2 28.25 -30.91 45.57
C PHE A 2 27.24 -29.79 45.30
N LEU A 3 27.51 -28.99 44.25
CA LEU A 3 26.53 -28.08 43.66
C LEU A 3 25.74 -28.90 42.63
N SER A 4 24.43 -29.03 42.80
CA SER A 4 23.54 -29.54 41.76
C SER A 4 23.08 -28.37 40.90
N LEU A 5 23.54 -28.35 39.65
CA LEU A 5 23.12 -27.40 38.61
C LEU A 5 21.86 -27.96 37.94
N VAL A 6 20.69 -27.38 38.22
CA VAL A 6 19.46 -27.69 37.47
C VAL A 6 19.38 -26.72 36.28
N ALA A 7 19.74 -27.22 35.09
CA ALA A 7 19.54 -26.50 33.84
C ALA A 7 18.07 -26.59 33.43
N GLY A 8 17.33 -25.49 33.61
CA GLY A 8 15.96 -25.34 33.12
C GLY A 8 15.98 -25.18 31.59
N LEU A 9 15.40 -26.15 30.91
CA LEU A 9 15.14 -26.14 29.47
C LEU A 9 14.06 -25.07 29.17
N LEU A 10 14.47 -23.91 28.65
CA LEU A 10 13.53 -22.91 28.12
C LEU A 10 13.00 -23.41 26.77
N ILE A 11 11.80 -23.98 26.78
CA ILE A 11 11.05 -24.24 25.54
C ILE A 11 10.59 -22.87 25.04
N ALA A 12 11.32 -22.30 24.08
CA ALA A 12 10.86 -21.16 23.32
C ALA A 12 9.64 -21.62 22.48
N GLY A 13 8.44 -21.42 23.03
CA GLY A 13 7.22 -21.47 22.24
C GLY A 13 7.32 -20.37 21.18
N ALA A 14 7.49 -20.76 19.93
CA ALA A 14 7.37 -19.85 18.80
C ALA A 14 5.98 -19.21 18.89
N ALA A 15 5.91 -17.94 19.31
CA ALA A 15 4.68 -17.18 19.30
C ALA A 15 4.15 -17.22 17.85
N ALA A 16 2.99 -17.85 17.67
CA ALA A 16 2.35 -17.92 16.38
C ALA A 16 2.18 -16.48 15.87
N LYS A 17 2.76 -16.19 14.71
CA LYS A 17 2.69 -14.88 14.07
C LYS A 17 1.20 -14.54 13.94
N PRO A 18 0.72 -13.39 14.44
CA PRO A 18 -0.69 -13.07 14.39
C PRO A 18 -1.16 -13.15 12.95
N GLU A 19 -2.28 -13.84 12.73
CA GLU A 19 -2.93 -13.91 11.43
C GLU A 19 -3.46 -12.51 11.10
N LEU A 20 -2.64 -11.72 10.41
CA LEU A 20 -2.93 -10.36 10.01
C LEU A 20 -3.81 -10.37 8.76
N THR A 21 -4.98 -10.99 8.86
CA THR A 21 -6.02 -10.79 7.85
C THR A 21 -6.70 -9.45 8.10
N PRO A 22 -6.94 -8.62 7.08
CA PRO A 22 -7.69 -7.38 7.22
C PRO A 22 -9.17 -7.60 7.56
N GLN A 23 -9.62 -8.87 7.63
CA GLN A 23 -10.81 -9.22 8.37
C GLN A 23 -10.55 -8.99 9.87
N ALA A 24 -11.01 -7.84 10.33
CA ALA A 24 -11.03 -7.41 11.71
C ALA A 24 -11.44 -8.57 12.63
N ASN A 25 -10.51 -9.02 13.47
CA ASN A 25 -10.90 -9.53 14.77
C ASN A 25 -11.57 -8.33 15.46
N GLY A 26 -12.88 -8.38 15.70
CA GLY A 26 -13.85 -7.26 15.67
C GLY A 26 -13.55 -5.91 16.36
N ASN A 27 -12.43 -5.79 17.08
CA ASN A 27 -11.97 -4.57 17.75
C ASN A 27 -10.65 -4.03 17.17
N LYS A 28 -10.00 -4.74 16.25
CA LYS A 28 -8.68 -4.39 15.72
C LYS A 28 -8.75 -4.01 14.25
N THR A 29 -8.21 -2.85 13.90
CA THR A 29 -8.20 -2.28 12.54
C THR A 29 -6.77 -1.91 12.14
N LEU A 30 -6.34 -2.30 10.94
CA LEU A 30 -5.06 -1.84 10.40
C LEU A 30 -5.16 -0.35 10.04
N VAL A 31 -4.23 0.44 10.57
CA VAL A 31 -4.14 1.88 10.33
C VAL A 31 -2.76 2.22 9.76
N TYR A 32 -2.74 3.14 8.81
CA TYR A 32 -1.50 3.77 8.35
C TYR A 32 -1.37 5.13 9.03
N LEU A 33 -0.25 5.33 9.71
CA LEU A 33 0.04 6.54 10.46
C LEU A 33 1.28 7.21 9.86
N PRO A 34 1.12 8.35 9.17
CA PRO A 34 2.26 9.19 8.85
C PRO A 34 2.76 9.84 10.14
N TYR A 35 4.05 9.66 10.44
CA TYR A 35 4.70 10.21 11.62
C TYR A 35 5.80 11.18 11.18
N VAL A 36 5.87 12.36 11.79
CA VAL A 36 7.02 13.26 11.63
C VAL A 36 7.87 13.13 12.88
N ASN A 37 9.13 12.71 12.73
CA ASN A 37 10.03 12.62 13.87
C ASN A 37 10.74 13.96 14.15
N GLU A 38 11.46 14.03 15.28
CA GLU A 38 12.15 15.23 15.76
C GLU A 38 13.18 15.79 14.75
N ASN A 39 13.70 14.94 13.86
CA ASN A 39 14.62 15.33 12.80
C ASN A 39 13.91 15.80 11.52
N VAL A 40 12.60 16.09 11.59
CA VAL A 40 11.76 16.50 10.44
C VAL A 40 11.74 15.43 9.34
N SER A 41 12.10 14.18 9.65
CA SER A 41 11.95 13.08 8.70
C SER A 41 10.60 12.41 8.90
N TYR A 42 9.97 12.11 7.77
CA TYR A 42 8.65 11.52 7.75
C TYR A 42 8.83 10.01 7.67
N GLU A 43 8.14 9.32 8.57
CA GLU A 43 8.15 7.88 8.68
C GLU A 43 6.72 7.39 8.46
N GLY A 44 6.52 6.49 7.49
CA GLY A 44 5.30 5.71 7.43
C GLY A 44 5.32 4.63 8.51
N ARG A 45 4.19 4.42 9.20
CA ARG A 45 4.00 3.26 10.08
C ARG A 45 2.67 2.59 9.78
N ILE A 46 2.65 1.27 9.83
CA ILE A 46 1.41 0.50 9.89
C ILE A 46 1.26 0.03 11.32
N GLY A 47 0.14 0.38 11.92
CA GLY A 47 -0.25 -0.06 13.24
C GLY A 47 -1.54 -0.86 13.21
N LEU A 48 -1.77 -1.59 14.29
CA LEU A 48 -3.05 -2.20 14.62
C LEU A 48 -3.71 -1.33 15.67
N PHE A 49 -4.76 -0.62 15.27
CA PHE A 49 -5.59 0.15 16.18
C PHE A 49 -6.58 -0.78 16.87
N ASP A 50 -6.53 -0.82 18.20
CA ASP A 50 -7.47 -1.52 19.07
C ASP A 50 -8.50 -0.52 19.59
N SER A 51 -9.76 -0.64 19.13
CA SER A 51 -10.84 0.26 19.50
C SER A 51 -11.37 0.05 20.91
N GLN A 52 -11.10 -1.09 21.57
CA GLN A 52 -11.50 -1.30 22.96
C GLN A 52 -10.58 -0.55 23.92
N ASN A 53 -9.28 -0.58 23.63
CA ASN A 53 -8.25 0.01 24.49
C ASN A 53 -7.79 1.39 24.01
N TYR A 54 -8.30 1.86 22.87
CA TYR A 54 -7.87 3.09 22.19
C TYR A 54 -6.34 3.15 22.00
N SER A 55 -5.74 2.00 21.69
CA SER A 55 -4.29 1.86 21.58
C SER A 55 -3.88 1.51 20.15
N VAL A 56 -2.63 1.85 19.79
CA VAL A 56 -2.04 1.47 18.50
C VAL A 56 -0.77 0.68 18.75
N GLU A 57 -0.75 -0.55 18.25
CA GLU A 57 0.45 -1.39 18.23
C GLU A 57 1.15 -1.22 16.87
N ASN A 58 2.40 -0.76 16.87
CA ASN A 58 3.16 -0.63 15.61
C ASN A 58 3.60 -2.01 15.12
N ILE A 59 3.22 -2.37 13.90
CA ILE A 59 3.59 -3.66 13.28
C ILE A 59 4.73 -3.48 12.29
N ILE A 60 4.67 -2.44 11.45
CA ILE A 60 5.65 -2.20 10.38
C ILE A 60 6.09 -0.74 10.41
N LYS A 61 7.40 -0.53 10.38
CA LYS A 61 8.04 0.76 10.16
C LYS A 61 8.60 0.81 8.74
N PHE A 62 8.23 1.83 7.97
CA PHE A 62 8.86 2.11 6.69
C PHE A 62 10.20 2.83 6.93
N PRO A 63 11.27 2.52 6.17
CA PRO A 63 12.53 3.22 6.29
C PRO A 63 12.37 4.72 5.97
N ASN A 64 13.12 5.58 6.66
CA ASN A 64 12.94 7.05 6.71
C ASN A 64 13.05 7.79 5.37
N SER A 65 13.52 7.14 4.29
CA SER A 65 13.52 7.73 2.93
C SER A 65 12.17 7.58 2.23
N TYR A 66 11.37 6.61 2.67
CA TYR A 66 10.14 6.25 2.01
C TYR A 66 9.00 7.06 2.60
N TRP A 67 8.46 7.98 1.81
CA TRP A 67 7.22 8.67 2.12
C TRP A 67 6.10 8.01 1.32
N PRO A 68 5.42 6.96 1.85
CA PRO A 68 4.15 6.58 1.25
C PRO A 68 3.22 7.78 1.37
N THR A 69 3.01 8.48 0.26
CA THR A 69 2.02 9.56 0.24
C THR A 69 0.64 8.95 0.39
N ARG A 70 0.42 7.76 -0.18
CA ARG A 70 -0.82 7.01 -0.11
C ARG A 70 -0.55 5.50 -0.02
N VAL A 71 -1.46 4.79 0.65
CA VAL A 71 -1.42 3.34 0.79
C VAL A 71 -2.78 2.72 0.47
N ALA A 72 -2.76 1.47 0.01
CA ALA A 72 -3.94 0.62 -0.12
C ALA A 72 -3.66 -0.72 0.58
N ILE A 73 -4.69 -1.29 1.21
CA ILE A 73 -4.59 -2.57 1.91
C ILE A 73 -5.44 -3.59 1.17
N ALA A 74 -4.89 -4.78 0.96
CA ALA A 74 -5.57 -5.87 0.30
C ALA A 74 -5.11 -7.22 0.85
N GLN A 75 -6.04 -8.01 1.38
CA GLN A 75 -5.69 -9.31 1.97
C GLN A 75 -4.47 -9.14 2.91
N ASN A 76 -3.46 -9.98 2.78
CA ASN A 76 -2.21 -9.93 3.53
C ASN A 76 -1.18 -8.94 2.96
N LYS A 77 -1.56 -7.95 2.14
CA LYS A 77 -0.63 -7.04 1.46
C LYS A 77 -0.97 -5.58 1.69
N ILE A 78 0.08 -4.77 1.76
CA ILE A 78 -0.02 -3.31 1.78
C ILE A 78 0.74 -2.76 0.59
N PHE A 79 0.04 -1.97 -0.20
CA PHE A 79 0.56 -1.29 -1.37
C PHE A 79 0.85 0.15 -1.00
N ALA A 80 2.06 0.61 -1.27
CA ALA A 80 2.53 1.92 -0.92
C ALA A 80 3.13 2.59 -2.17
N ILE A 81 2.80 3.86 -2.39
CA ILE A 81 3.38 4.67 -3.45
C ILE A 81 4.17 5.83 -2.86
N SER A 82 5.39 6.00 -3.34
CA SER A 82 6.23 7.16 -3.04
C SER A 82 6.36 8.02 -4.28
N ASN A 83 5.89 9.27 -4.18
CA ASN A 83 6.02 10.24 -5.27
C ASN A 83 7.47 10.75 -5.40
N TYR A 84 8.21 10.79 -4.29
CA TYR A 84 9.57 11.32 -4.28
C TYR A 84 10.56 10.33 -4.91
N GLU A 85 10.41 9.05 -4.58
CA GLU A 85 11.28 7.99 -5.11
C GLU A 85 10.74 7.38 -6.41
N GLU A 86 9.59 7.87 -6.93
CA GLU A 86 8.86 7.29 -8.06
C GLU A 86 8.83 5.77 -7.99
N SER A 87 8.31 5.25 -6.88
CA SER A 87 8.36 3.81 -6.62
C SER A 87 7.08 3.27 -6.01
N PHE A 88 6.80 2.02 -6.37
CA PHE A 88 5.70 1.23 -5.86
C PHE A 88 6.29 0.12 -4.99
N LYS A 89 5.86 0.03 -3.74
CA LYS A 89 6.28 -1.02 -2.82
C LYS A 89 5.09 -1.84 -2.37
N THR A 90 5.31 -3.15 -2.27
CA THR A 90 4.33 -4.08 -1.73
C THR A 90 4.93 -4.72 -0.49
N TYR A 91 4.23 -4.61 0.63
CA TYR A 91 4.59 -5.21 1.91
C TYR A 91 3.68 -6.41 2.13
N ASP A 92 4.27 -7.60 2.14
CA ASP A 92 3.55 -8.81 2.48
C ASP A 92 3.54 -8.97 4.01
N LEU A 93 2.35 -8.93 4.61
CA LEU A 93 2.14 -9.01 6.06
C LEU A 93 2.51 -10.37 6.64
N ASN A 94 2.47 -11.44 5.85
CA ASN A 94 2.86 -12.78 6.30
C ASN A 94 4.38 -12.86 6.45
N THR A 95 5.12 -12.33 5.48
CA THR A 95 6.59 -12.36 5.51
C THR A 95 7.19 -11.19 6.31
N GLY A 96 6.49 -10.06 6.39
CA GLY A 96 7.00 -8.80 6.92
C GLY A 96 8.06 -8.14 6.02
N ARG A 97 8.22 -8.61 4.77
CA ARG A 97 9.25 -8.11 3.86
C ARG A 97 8.66 -7.19 2.79
N PRO A 98 9.30 -6.04 2.50
CA PRO A 98 8.96 -5.26 1.33
C PRO A 98 9.43 -5.95 0.04
N SER A 99 8.68 -5.71 -1.03
CA SER A 99 9.02 -6.10 -2.39
C SER A 99 8.71 -4.94 -3.35
N ARG A 100 9.27 -4.97 -4.56
CA ARG A 100 8.92 -4.02 -5.62
C ARG A 100 7.51 -4.33 -6.11
N GLY A 101 6.65 -3.33 -6.16
CA GLY A 101 5.31 -3.43 -6.75
C GLY A 101 5.32 -3.16 -8.26
N PRO A 102 4.14 -3.19 -8.90
CA PRO A 102 4.01 -2.90 -10.32
C PRO A 102 4.35 -1.44 -10.61
N ASP A 103 5.09 -1.18 -11.68
CA ASP A 103 5.31 0.18 -12.14
C ASP A 103 4.04 0.70 -12.84
N PRO A 104 3.53 1.89 -12.47
CA PRO A 104 2.46 2.50 -13.22
C PRO A 104 2.96 2.85 -14.64
N PRO A 105 2.04 3.00 -15.61
CA PRO A 105 2.42 3.36 -16.97
C PRO A 105 2.99 4.78 -17.05
N GLU A 106 2.70 5.60 -16.04
CA GLU A 106 3.19 6.96 -15.89
C GLU A 106 3.10 7.38 -14.43
N TRP A 107 4.20 7.90 -13.89
CA TRP A 107 4.26 8.46 -12.54
C TRP A 107 3.53 9.80 -12.48
N ARG A 108 2.67 9.95 -11.46
CA ARG A 108 1.89 11.15 -11.20
C ARG A 108 2.03 11.55 -9.75
N ILE A 109 2.32 12.83 -9.53
CA ILE A 109 2.47 13.39 -8.18
C ILE A 109 1.11 13.45 -7.51
N ASP A 110 1.03 13.15 -6.22
CA ASP A 110 -0.22 13.06 -5.43
C ASP A 110 -1.25 12.07 -5.99
N ALA A 111 -0.83 11.07 -6.77
CA ALA A 111 -1.73 9.99 -7.14
C ALA A 111 -2.15 9.21 -5.89
N PHE A 112 -3.30 8.54 -6.00
CA PHE A 112 -3.83 7.64 -4.98
C PHE A 112 -3.74 6.20 -5.45
N VAL A 113 -3.73 5.28 -4.49
CA VAL A 113 -3.91 3.85 -4.75
C VAL A 113 -5.14 3.36 -4.00
N ALA A 114 -5.90 2.47 -4.64
CA ALA A 114 -7.05 1.82 -4.03
C ALA A 114 -7.10 0.36 -4.43
N TYR A 115 -7.51 -0.52 -3.52
CA TYR A 115 -7.76 -1.92 -3.83
C TYR A 115 -9.25 -2.22 -3.75
N PHE A 116 -9.80 -2.82 -4.80
CA PHE A 116 -11.22 -3.14 -4.88
C PHE A 116 -11.46 -4.38 -5.73
N LYS A 117 -12.25 -5.34 -5.23
CA LYS A 117 -12.65 -6.57 -5.94
C LYS A 117 -11.49 -7.31 -6.62
N GLY A 118 -10.39 -7.53 -5.90
CA GLY A 118 -9.24 -8.26 -6.43
C GLY A 118 -8.28 -7.42 -7.27
N LYS A 119 -8.51 -6.10 -7.37
CA LYS A 119 -7.83 -5.22 -8.33
C LYS A 119 -7.24 -4.00 -7.64
N LEU A 120 -6.03 -3.64 -8.03
CA LEU A 120 -5.32 -2.46 -7.54
C LEU A 120 -5.41 -1.33 -8.57
N TYR A 121 -5.88 -0.17 -8.16
CA TYR A 121 -6.13 0.99 -9.01
C TYR A 121 -5.18 2.12 -8.62
N TYR A 122 -4.61 2.79 -9.62
CA TYR A 122 -3.79 3.98 -9.51
C TYR A 122 -4.55 5.18 -10.07
N LEU A 123 -4.90 6.11 -9.18
CA LEU A 123 -5.96 7.08 -9.37
C LEU A 123 -5.43 8.51 -9.39
N GLY A 124 -5.79 9.26 -10.43
CA GLY A 124 -5.58 10.69 -10.56
C GLY A 124 -4.12 11.13 -10.38
N GLY A 125 -3.92 12.32 -9.82
CA GLY A 125 -2.61 12.92 -9.59
C GLY A 125 -2.31 14.07 -10.54
N TRP A 126 -1.14 14.69 -10.38
CA TRP A 126 -0.59 15.72 -11.25
C TRP A 126 0.42 15.08 -12.19
N ASP A 127 0.18 15.22 -13.49
CA ASP A 127 1.09 14.76 -14.52
C ASP A 127 2.19 15.82 -14.76
N PRO A 128 3.47 15.48 -14.50
CA PRO A 128 4.57 16.42 -14.63
C PRO A 128 4.84 16.86 -16.06
N LYS A 129 4.51 16.02 -17.06
CA LYS A 129 4.76 16.32 -18.48
C LYS A 129 3.76 17.34 -19.00
N THR A 130 2.48 17.14 -18.69
CA THR A 130 1.42 18.04 -19.15
C THR A 130 1.16 19.20 -18.19
N LYS A 131 1.76 19.17 -16.99
CA LYS A 131 1.57 20.14 -15.89
C LYS A 131 0.11 20.31 -15.46
N LYS A 132 -0.69 19.25 -15.57
CA LYS A 132 -2.13 19.26 -15.27
C LYS A 132 -2.50 18.19 -14.25
N ARG A 133 -3.53 18.46 -13.46
CA ARG A 133 -4.22 17.43 -12.67
C ARG A 133 -5.00 16.53 -13.63
N THR A 134 -4.98 15.23 -13.40
CA THR A 134 -5.71 14.24 -14.20
C THR A 134 -6.65 13.44 -13.31
N ASN A 135 -7.74 12.96 -13.92
CA ASN A 135 -8.72 12.05 -13.32
C ASN A 135 -8.55 10.61 -13.84
N ARG A 136 -7.37 10.31 -14.39
CA ARG A 136 -7.03 9.01 -14.99
C ARG A 136 -7.04 7.88 -13.96
N VAL A 137 -7.44 6.70 -14.41
CA VAL A 137 -7.39 5.48 -13.60
C VAL A 137 -6.63 4.40 -14.36
N ASP A 138 -5.52 3.97 -13.79
CA ASP A 138 -4.78 2.82 -14.30
C ASP A 138 -5.01 1.62 -13.39
N LEU A 139 -5.26 0.47 -14.00
CA LEU A 139 -5.33 -0.80 -13.30
C LEU A 139 -3.94 -1.42 -13.26
N LEU A 140 -3.44 -1.67 -12.05
CA LEU A 140 -2.16 -2.30 -11.79
C LEU A 140 -2.41 -3.77 -11.45
N MET A 141 -2.21 -4.68 -12.40
CA MET A 141 -2.20 -6.13 -12.15
C MET A 141 -0.77 -6.66 -12.31
N ASP A 142 -0.47 -7.83 -11.73
CA ASP A 142 0.85 -8.48 -11.77
C ASP A 142 1.45 -8.52 -13.19
N GLY A 143 2.25 -7.50 -13.52
CA GLY A 143 2.91 -7.33 -14.83
C GLY A 143 2.02 -6.82 -15.98
N ILE A 144 0.71 -6.67 -15.80
CA ILE A 144 -0.20 -6.16 -16.85
C ILE A 144 -0.85 -4.87 -16.37
N VAL A 145 -0.41 -3.76 -16.94
CA VAL A 145 -1.00 -2.45 -16.71
C VAL A 145 -2.09 -2.22 -17.77
N LYS A 146 -3.34 -2.12 -17.34
CA LYS A 146 -4.45 -1.73 -18.23
C LYS A 146 -4.80 -0.28 -17.97
N LYS A 147 -4.62 0.58 -18.97
CA LYS A 147 -5.00 1.99 -18.93
C LYS A 147 -6.51 2.09 -19.14
N TYR A 148 -7.23 2.67 -18.17
CA TYR A 148 -8.63 3.06 -18.36
C TYR A 148 -8.64 4.59 -18.50
N ILE A 149 -9.14 5.07 -19.63
CA ILE A 149 -9.18 6.51 -19.93
C ILE A 149 -10.25 7.20 -19.07
N ASP A 150 -9.95 8.46 -18.77
CA ASP A 150 -10.58 9.47 -17.91
C ASP A 150 -12.09 9.34 -17.65
N TYR A 151 -12.48 9.52 -16.38
CA TYR A 151 -13.84 9.89 -16.04
C TYR A 151 -14.13 11.29 -16.58
N GLN A 152 -15.16 11.42 -17.42
CA GLN A 152 -15.68 12.73 -17.81
C GLN A 152 -16.25 13.45 -16.58
N THR A 153 -15.88 14.72 -16.43
CA THR A 153 -16.53 15.67 -15.54
C THR A 153 -18.01 15.76 -15.92
N MET A 154 -18.92 15.57 -14.97
CA MET A 154 -20.36 15.77 -15.20
C MET A 154 -20.64 17.27 -15.35
N ASN A 155 -20.60 17.78 -16.58
CA ASN A 155 -21.31 19.00 -16.93
C ASN A 155 -22.81 18.66 -16.87
N GLY A 156 -23.62 19.49 -16.23
CA GLY A 156 -24.98 19.18 -15.73
C GLY A 156 -26.06 18.68 -16.71
N ASP A 157 -25.71 18.26 -17.92
CA ASP A 157 -26.62 17.86 -19.00
C ASP A 157 -26.81 16.33 -19.15
N GLY A 158 -26.40 15.54 -18.16
CA GLY A 158 -26.61 14.09 -18.16
C GLY A 158 -25.53 13.30 -18.90
N LEU A 159 -25.31 12.06 -18.43
CA LEU A 159 -24.23 11.17 -18.82
C LEU A 159 -24.25 10.83 -20.32
N LYS A 160 -23.34 11.41 -21.11
CA LYS A 160 -23.02 10.92 -22.45
C LYS A 160 -21.84 9.95 -22.34
N SER A 161 -22.13 8.64 -22.39
CA SER A 161 -21.10 7.59 -22.39
C SER A 161 -20.37 7.60 -23.73
N GLU A 162 -19.28 8.36 -23.82
CA GLU A 162 -18.35 8.25 -24.95
C GLU A 162 -17.44 7.03 -24.75
N ARG A 163 -17.31 6.25 -25.82
CA ARG A 163 -16.81 4.88 -25.83
C ARG A 163 -15.45 4.74 -25.14
N PHE A 164 -15.38 3.81 -24.20
CA PHE A 164 -14.15 3.31 -23.59
C PHE A 164 -13.21 2.76 -24.68
N GLN A 165 -12.10 3.45 -24.96
CA GLN A 165 -11.02 2.86 -25.74
C GLN A 165 -10.14 2.01 -24.81
N LYS A 166 -10.28 0.69 -24.93
CA LYS A 166 -9.45 -0.30 -24.23
C LYS A 166 -8.09 -0.35 -24.94
N TYR A 167 -7.08 0.31 -24.38
CA TYR A 167 -5.69 0.10 -24.78
C TYR A 167 -5.06 -0.93 -23.85
N GLU A 168 -4.87 -2.15 -24.37
CA GLU A 168 -4.11 -3.20 -23.70
C GLU A 168 -2.63 -2.99 -24.08
N ILE A 169 -1.89 -2.28 -23.23
CA ILE A 169 -0.45 -2.14 -23.39
C ILE A 169 0.18 -3.34 -22.67
N ILE A 170 0.65 -4.31 -23.44
CA ILE A 170 1.49 -5.39 -22.93
C ILE A 170 2.87 -4.77 -22.72
N LEU A 171 3.22 -4.47 -21.46
CA LEU A 171 4.60 -4.12 -21.12
C LEU A 171 5.41 -5.42 -21.20
N GLU A 172 6.05 -5.63 -22.34
CA GLU A 172 6.97 -6.73 -22.57
C GLU A 172 8.20 -6.51 -21.66
N LEU A 173 8.20 -7.22 -20.54
CA LEU A 173 9.21 -7.11 -19.49
C LEU A 173 10.52 -7.73 -20.01
N HIS A 174 11.35 -6.93 -20.67
CA HIS A 174 12.71 -7.34 -21.02
C HIS A 174 13.51 -7.52 -19.73
N ARG A 175 14.00 -8.74 -19.54
CA ARG A 175 14.69 -9.24 -18.35
C ARG A 175 16.19 -9.07 -18.47
#